data_AF-A0A8J7Z209-F1
#
_entry.id   AF-A0A8J7Z209-F1
#
_cell.length_a   1.000
_cell.length_b   1.000
_cell.length_c   1.000
_cell.angle_alpha   90.00
_cell.angle_beta   90.00
_cell.angle_gamma   90.00
#
_symmetry.space_group_name_H-M   'P 1'
#
loop_
_entity.id
_entity.type
_entity.pdbx_description
1 polymer ?
#
loop_
_entity_poly.entity_id
_entity_poly.type
_entity_poly.pdbx_seq_one_letter_code
_entity_poly.pdbx_strand_id
1 'polypeptide(L)'
;MSQQENNINSDAIVAHNVKTAGNVAAIFHIEPNHNPKAGKPSQAWFALTKQGGEILPLDHCNCTLKVYDRQRNLVLQPSLQPISAEQYQGIPGADLVFPHAGIYTLELSGTPNARDRFNAFTLTYDVTVQAGTAAQFASPSVGGAAEPPRSPEPNLLASWGVSGAAIALLLVGVFWFIKRK
;
A
#
# COMPACT_ATOMS: atom_id res chain seq x y z
N MET A 1 -38.20 -12.01 -21.29
CA MET A 1 -37.67 -11.46 -20.03
C MET A 1 -36.83 -12.54 -19.37
N SER A 2 -35.50 -12.45 -19.45
CA SER A 2 -34.59 -13.29 -18.67
C SER A 2 -33.47 -12.36 -18.21
N GLN A 3 -33.43 -12.08 -16.92
CA GLN A 3 -32.43 -11.22 -16.28
C GLN A 3 -31.15 -12.06 -16.14
N GLN A 4 -30.10 -11.69 -16.85
CA GLN A 4 -28.77 -12.23 -16.61
C GLN A 4 -28.14 -11.42 -15.48
N GLU A 5 -28.06 -12.04 -14.30
CA GLU A 5 -27.39 -11.50 -13.12
C GLU A 5 -25.89 -11.38 -13.41
N ASN A 6 -25.44 -10.17 -13.69
CA ASN A 6 -24.02 -9.86 -13.80
C ASN A 6 -23.41 -9.87 -12.41
N ASN A 7 -22.77 -10.99 -12.08
CA ASN A 7 -21.86 -11.12 -10.95
C ASN A 7 -20.62 -10.24 -11.21
N ILE A 8 -20.70 -8.95 -10.86
CA ILE A 8 -19.54 -8.05 -10.87
C ILE A 8 -18.70 -8.41 -9.65
N ASN A 9 -17.75 -9.33 -9.85
CA ASN A 9 -16.61 -9.48 -8.96
C ASN A 9 -15.87 -8.14 -8.96
N SER A 10 -16.09 -7.35 -7.90
CA SER A 10 -15.65 -5.97 -7.76
C SER A 10 -14.20 -5.96 -7.29
N ASP A 11 -13.29 -6.51 -8.09
CA ASP A 11 -11.89 -6.73 -7.72
C ASP A 11 -10.96 -5.61 -8.21
N ALA A 12 -11.45 -4.36 -8.18
CA ALA A 12 -10.69 -3.21 -8.63
C ALA A 12 -10.85 -2.06 -7.65
N ILE A 13 -10.13 -2.12 -6.51
CA ILE A 13 -9.71 -0.89 -5.83
C ILE A 13 -8.62 -0.29 -6.71
N VAL A 14 -9.07 0.44 -7.71
CA VAL A 14 -8.20 1.17 -8.62
C VAL A 14 -7.72 2.43 -7.90
N ALA A 15 -6.61 2.33 -7.17
CA ALA A 15 -5.94 3.49 -6.59
C ALA A 15 -5.14 4.25 -7.67
N HIS A 16 -5.79 4.68 -8.75
CA HIS A 16 -5.16 5.60 -9.70
C HIS A 16 -4.90 6.93 -9.01
N ASN A 17 -3.65 7.18 -8.66
CA ASN A 17 -3.26 8.44 -8.06
C ASN A 17 -2.95 9.43 -9.19
N VAL A 18 -3.83 10.42 -9.38
CA VAL A 18 -3.62 11.50 -10.33
C VAL A 18 -2.83 12.62 -9.68
N LYS A 19 -1.73 13.05 -10.30
CA LYS A 19 -1.01 14.26 -9.92
C LYS A 19 -0.74 15.13 -11.14
N THR A 20 -0.56 16.42 -10.90
CA THR A 20 -0.29 17.41 -11.95
C THR A 20 0.92 18.25 -11.59
N ALA A 21 1.68 18.66 -12.60
CA ALA A 21 2.79 19.60 -12.50
C ALA A 21 2.88 20.41 -13.80
N GLY A 22 2.63 21.72 -13.71
CA GLY A 22 2.48 22.57 -14.88
C GLY A 22 1.34 22.07 -15.78
N ASN A 23 1.63 21.89 -17.07
CA ASN A 23 0.68 21.37 -18.05
C ASN A 23 0.77 19.85 -18.27
N VAL A 24 1.41 19.11 -17.35
CA VAL A 24 1.50 17.64 -17.37
C VAL A 24 0.67 17.06 -16.22
N ALA A 25 -0.09 16.03 -16.51
CA ALA A 25 -0.76 15.18 -15.52
C ALA A 25 -0.27 13.74 -15.65
N ALA A 26 -0.24 13.01 -14.55
CA ALA A 26 0.11 11.60 -14.55
C ALA A 26 -0.86 10.78 -13.68
N ILE A 27 -1.36 9.69 -14.25
CA ILE A 27 -1.98 8.61 -13.51
C ILE A 27 -0.88 7.61 -13.17
N PHE A 28 -0.71 7.31 -11.89
CA PHE A 28 0.23 6.30 -11.42
C PHE A 28 -0.48 5.01 -11.04
N HIS A 29 0.14 3.89 -11.39
CA HIS A 29 -0.22 2.56 -10.91
C HIS A 29 1.05 1.75 -10.62
N ILE A 30 0.95 0.82 -9.69
CA ILE A 30 2.00 -0.18 -9.45
C ILE A 30 1.41 -1.57 -9.23
N GLU A 31 1.92 -2.54 -9.97
CA GLU A 31 1.50 -3.93 -9.89
C GLU A 31 2.33 -4.72 -8.86
N PRO A 32 1.75 -5.75 -8.23
CA PRO A 32 0.34 -6.16 -8.35
C PRO A 32 -0.58 -5.29 -7.46
N ASN A 33 -1.67 -4.77 -8.03
CA ASN A 33 -2.80 -4.16 -7.30
C ASN A 33 -2.42 -3.11 -6.24
N HIS A 34 -1.46 -2.23 -6.52
CA HIS A 34 -0.92 -1.25 -5.57
C HIS A 34 -0.36 -1.84 -4.28
N ASN A 35 0.02 -3.12 -4.31
CA ASN A 35 0.49 -3.87 -3.17
C ASN A 35 1.82 -4.58 -3.44
N PRO A 36 2.89 -3.82 -3.76
CA PRO A 36 4.20 -4.40 -4.00
C PRO A 36 4.75 -5.07 -2.74
N LYS A 37 5.55 -6.12 -2.93
CA LYS A 37 6.16 -6.88 -1.85
C LYS A 37 7.68 -6.82 -1.95
N ALA A 38 8.35 -6.69 -0.81
CA ALA A 38 9.81 -6.67 -0.76
C ALA A 38 10.41 -7.96 -1.36
N GLY A 39 11.46 -7.81 -2.17
CA GLY A 39 12.13 -8.91 -2.86
C GLY A 39 11.30 -9.58 -3.96
N LYS A 40 10.15 -9.01 -4.35
CA LYS A 40 9.34 -9.47 -5.48
C LYS A 40 9.30 -8.41 -6.58
N PRO A 41 9.24 -8.81 -7.86
CA PRO A 41 9.07 -7.88 -8.95
C PRO A 41 7.72 -7.15 -8.83
N SER A 42 7.71 -5.89 -9.22
CA SER A 42 6.54 -5.01 -9.26
C SER A 42 6.69 -4.08 -10.46
N GLN A 43 5.66 -3.92 -11.28
CA GLN A 43 5.72 -3.03 -12.44
C GLN A 43 5.04 -1.71 -12.10
N ALA A 44 5.78 -0.61 -12.08
CA ALA A 44 5.24 0.73 -11.95
C ALA A 44 5.04 1.34 -13.34
N TRP A 45 3.92 2.02 -13.55
CA TRP A 45 3.67 2.76 -14.79
C TRP A 45 2.96 4.09 -14.54
N PHE A 46 3.18 5.01 -15.48
CA PHE A 46 2.73 6.40 -15.40
C PHE A 46 2.06 6.81 -16.70
N ALA A 47 0.73 6.87 -16.74
CA ALA A 47 0.04 7.41 -17.90
C ALA A 47 0.13 8.93 -17.88
N LEU A 48 1.09 9.47 -18.64
CA LEU A 48 1.30 10.91 -18.78
C LEU A 48 0.35 11.49 -19.80
N THR A 49 -0.19 12.67 -19.49
CA THR A 49 -1.00 13.46 -20.42
C THR A 49 -0.59 14.92 -20.37
N LYS A 50 -0.69 15.60 -21.50
CA LYS A 50 -0.63 17.07 -21.58
C LYS A 50 -2.00 17.66 -21.23
N GLN A 51 -2.03 18.95 -20.94
CA GLN A 51 -3.28 19.70 -20.88
C GLN A 51 -4.12 19.46 -22.15
N GLY A 52 -5.41 19.15 -21.97
CA GLY A 52 -6.29 18.69 -23.04
C GLY A 52 -6.45 17.18 -23.13
N GLY A 53 -5.71 16.41 -22.31
CA GLY A 53 -5.87 14.96 -22.18
C GLY A 53 -5.13 14.13 -23.23
N GLU A 54 -4.32 14.78 -24.07
CA GLU A 54 -3.47 14.09 -25.05
C GLU A 54 -2.39 13.28 -24.32
N ILE A 55 -2.25 11.99 -24.67
CA ILE A 55 -1.22 11.11 -24.10
C ILE A 55 0.17 11.66 -24.45
N LEU A 56 1.05 11.68 -23.47
CA LEU A 56 2.47 11.98 -23.63
C LEU A 56 3.27 10.66 -23.55
N PRO A 57 3.68 10.08 -24.69
CA PRO A 57 4.43 8.83 -24.70
C PRO A 57 5.87 9.04 -24.19
N LEU A 58 6.52 7.95 -23.77
CA LEU A 58 7.85 7.99 -23.18
C LEU A 58 8.91 8.53 -24.14
N ASP A 59 8.84 8.20 -25.44
CA ASP A 59 9.78 8.68 -26.46
C ASP A 59 9.70 10.21 -26.70
N HIS A 60 8.63 10.84 -26.23
CA HIS A 60 8.42 12.28 -26.22
C HIS A 60 9.03 12.97 -24.98
N CYS A 61 9.49 12.19 -24.00
CA CYS A 61 9.97 12.68 -22.71
C CYS A 61 11.39 12.20 -22.39
N ASN A 62 12.27 13.12 -21.99
CA ASN A 62 13.50 12.77 -21.29
C ASN A 62 13.18 12.44 -19.82
N CYS A 63 12.44 11.36 -19.61
CA CYS A 63 11.90 10.99 -18.31
C CYS A 63 12.92 10.19 -17.49
N THR A 64 12.93 10.40 -16.19
CA THR A 64 13.72 9.61 -15.24
C THR A 64 12.85 9.22 -14.04
N LEU A 65 13.07 8.00 -13.54
CA LEU A 65 12.44 7.51 -12.32
C LEU A 65 13.52 7.27 -11.26
N LYS A 66 13.33 7.87 -10.09
CA LYS A 66 14.14 7.63 -8.89
C LYS A 66 13.26 7.12 -7.77
N VAL A 67 13.76 6.17 -7.00
CA VAL A 67 13.07 5.61 -5.85
C VAL A 67 13.88 5.88 -4.61
N TYR A 68 13.27 6.51 -3.63
CA TYR A 68 13.89 6.83 -2.35
C TYR A 68 13.24 6.06 -1.21
N ASP A 69 14.03 5.68 -0.21
CA ASP A 69 13.50 5.17 1.06
C ASP A 69 12.93 6.32 1.93
N ARG A 70 12.40 5.96 3.10
CA ARG A 70 11.85 6.92 4.07
C ARG A 70 12.88 7.93 4.58
N GLN A 71 14.16 7.56 4.57
CA GLN A 71 15.29 8.42 4.97
C GLN A 71 15.81 9.29 3.81
N ARG A 72 15.14 9.25 2.64
CA ARG A 72 15.52 9.97 1.40
C ARG A 72 16.81 9.48 0.77
N ASN A 73 17.27 8.27 1.08
CA ASN A 73 18.37 7.66 0.33
C ASN A 73 17.84 7.16 -1.01
N LEU A 74 18.59 7.40 -2.09
CA LEU A 74 18.30 6.83 -3.39
C LEU A 74 18.58 5.32 -3.34
N VAL A 75 17.53 4.51 -3.53
CA VAL A 75 17.63 3.04 -3.46
C VAL A 75 17.52 2.37 -4.82
N LEU A 76 16.77 2.94 -5.76
CA LEU A 76 16.64 2.44 -7.13
C LEU A 76 16.61 3.61 -8.12
N GLN A 77 17.20 3.40 -9.29
CA GLN A 77 17.07 4.30 -10.44
C GLN A 77 16.90 3.44 -11.71
N PRO A 78 15.73 2.81 -11.90
CA PRO A 78 15.48 1.94 -13.03
C PRO A 78 15.41 2.73 -14.34
N SER A 79 15.76 2.09 -15.44
CA SER A 79 15.47 2.61 -16.77
C SER A 79 13.97 2.53 -17.06
N LEU A 80 13.39 3.61 -17.55
CA LEU A 80 12.01 3.59 -18.06
C LEU A 80 11.98 2.92 -19.43
N GLN A 81 10.93 2.14 -19.67
CA GLN A 81 10.64 1.49 -20.95
C GLN A 81 9.21 1.87 -21.38
N PRO A 82 8.94 1.98 -22.70
CA PRO A 82 7.59 2.19 -23.18
C PRO A 82 6.78 0.91 -22.99
N ILE A 83 5.64 1.00 -22.32
CA ILE A 83 4.72 -0.13 -22.15
C ILE A 83 3.32 0.25 -22.61
N SER A 84 2.45 -0.76 -22.69
CA SER A 84 1.01 -0.58 -22.85
C SER A 84 0.31 -1.19 -21.63
N ALA A 85 -0.53 -0.41 -20.97
CA ALA A 85 -1.30 -0.83 -19.81
C ALA A 85 -2.68 -0.20 -19.86
N GLU A 86 -3.71 -0.98 -19.53
CA GLU A 86 -5.12 -0.58 -19.69
C GLU A 86 -5.39 -0.07 -21.12
N GLN A 87 -5.80 1.20 -21.25
CA GLN A 87 -6.04 1.88 -22.53
C GLN A 87 -4.86 2.72 -23.03
N TYR A 88 -3.78 2.80 -22.25
CA TYR A 88 -2.63 3.66 -22.53
C TYR A 88 -1.54 2.91 -23.28
N GLN A 89 -0.89 3.58 -24.22
CA GLN A 89 0.17 3.00 -25.05
C GLN A 89 1.41 3.88 -25.04
N GLY A 90 2.58 3.23 -25.08
CA GLY A 90 3.88 3.92 -25.10
C GLY A 90 4.17 4.70 -23.83
N ILE A 91 3.49 4.42 -22.73
CA ILE A 91 3.66 5.16 -21.47
C ILE A 91 4.93 4.72 -20.73
N PRO A 92 5.53 5.60 -19.91
CA PRO A 92 6.63 5.24 -19.03
C PRO A 92 6.26 4.08 -18.08
N GLY A 93 6.99 2.98 -18.16
CA GLY A 93 6.92 1.85 -17.24
C GLY A 93 8.30 1.42 -16.74
N ALA A 94 8.38 0.81 -15.56
CA ALA A 94 9.60 0.24 -15.01
C ALA A 94 9.31 -0.95 -14.10
N ASP A 95 10.14 -1.99 -14.20
CA ASP A 95 10.16 -3.08 -13.25
C ASP A 95 11.01 -2.70 -12.02
N LEU A 96 10.44 -2.92 -10.84
CA LEU A 96 11.01 -2.57 -9.55
C LEU A 96 11.12 -3.82 -8.68
N VAL A 97 12.21 -3.92 -7.91
CA VAL A 97 12.33 -4.87 -6.81
C VAL A 97 12.74 -4.09 -5.57
N PHE A 98 11.79 -3.87 -4.66
CA PHE A 98 12.05 -3.16 -3.42
C PHE A 98 12.86 -4.05 -2.46
N PRO A 99 13.96 -3.56 -1.86
CA PRO A 99 14.82 -4.40 -1.03
C PRO A 99 14.16 -4.83 0.29
N HIS A 100 13.39 -3.94 0.91
CA HIS A 100 12.75 -4.15 2.20
C HIS A 100 11.31 -3.65 2.23
N ALA A 101 10.53 -4.11 3.20
CA ALA A 101 9.21 -3.56 3.49
C ALA A 101 9.34 -2.14 4.04
N GLY A 102 8.37 -1.27 3.74
CA GLY A 102 8.39 0.11 4.18
C GLY A 102 7.70 1.06 3.20
N ILE A 103 7.84 2.36 3.46
CA ILE A 103 7.32 3.41 2.57
C ILE A 103 8.48 3.92 1.71
N TYR A 104 8.26 3.97 0.41
CA TYR A 104 9.18 4.54 -0.58
C TYR A 104 8.51 5.69 -1.31
N THR A 105 9.31 6.67 -1.72
CA THR A 105 8.86 7.73 -2.63
C THR A 105 9.40 7.46 -4.03
N LEU A 106 8.49 7.28 -4.99
CA LEU A 106 8.81 7.24 -6.42
C LEU A 106 8.73 8.67 -6.95
N GLU A 107 9.83 9.17 -7.48
CA GLU A 107 9.96 10.49 -8.10
C GLU A 107 10.12 10.32 -9.61
N LEU A 108 9.07 10.66 -10.36
CA LEU A 108 9.11 10.74 -11.80
C LEU A 108 9.39 12.20 -12.19
N SER A 109 10.44 12.44 -12.96
CA SER A 109 10.73 13.75 -13.53
C SER A 109 10.92 13.66 -15.02
N GLY A 110 10.69 14.75 -15.74
CA GLY A 110 10.82 14.76 -17.19
C GLY A 110 10.95 16.16 -17.76
N THR A 111 11.61 16.22 -18.92
CA THR A 111 11.65 17.40 -19.79
C THR A 111 11.24 17.00 -21.20
N PRO A 112 10.69 17.92 -22.00
CA PRO A 112 10.38 17.62 -23.39
C PRO A 112 11.62 17.22 -24.16
N ASN A 113 11.46 16.26 -25.07
CA ASN A 113 12.43 16.11 -26.16
C ASN A 113 12.35 17.38 -27.05
N ALA A 114 13.33 17.60 -27.93
CA ALA A 114 13.42 18.84 -28.72
C ALA A 114 12.20 19.14 -29.63
N ARG A 115 11.25 18.21 -29.80
CA ARG A 115 10.06 18.35 -30.66
C ARG A 115 8.76 18.59 -29.90
N ASP A 116 8.71 18.25 -28.62
CA ASP A 116 7.50 18.33 -27.81
C ASP A 116 7.38 19.63 -27.01
N ARG A 117 6.14 19.99 -26.65
CA ARG A 117 5.83 21.20 -25.87
C ARG A 117 5.08 20.84 -24.59
N PHE A 118 5.82 20.58 -23.53
CA PHE A 118 5.30 20.50 -22.17
C PHE A 118 6.31 21.08 -21.17
N ASN A 119 5.84 21.46 -19.98
CA ASN A 119 6.68 21.99 -18.92
C ASN A 119 7.56 20.89 -18.33
N ALA A 120 8.81 21.18 -18.00
CA ALA A 120 9.59 20.31 -17.12
C ALA A 120 8.78 20.02 -15.84
N PHE A 121 8.77 18.76 -15.41
CA PHE A 121 7.92 18.33 -14.30
C PHE A 121 8.66 17.43 -13.32
N THR A 122 8.12 17.36 -12.11
CA THR A 122 8.48 16.36 -11.09
C THR A 122 7.23 15.99 -10.34
N LEU A 123 6.95 14.69 -10.25
CA LEU A 123 5.78 14.11 -9.61
C LEU A 123 6.26 13.01 -8.65
N THR A 124 5.78 13.04 -7.42
CA THR A 124 6.17 12.08 -6.39
C THR A 124 5.00 11.21 -5.96
N TYR A 125 5.24 9.94 -5.67
CA TYR A 125 4.21 9.01 -5.20
C TYR A 125 4.75 8.18 -4.04
N ASP A 126 4.03 8.15 -2.93
CA ASP A 126 4.39 7.29 -1.81
C ASP A 126 3.78 5.90 -2.02
N VAL A 127 4.62 4.88 -1.92
CA VAL A 127 4.27 3.48 -2.11
C VAL A 127 4.59 2.73 -0.82
N THR A 128 3.58 2.05 -0.28
CA THR A 128 3.77 1.14 0.86
C THR A 128 4.07 -0.26 0.33
N VAL A 129 5.25 -0.77 0.68
CA VAL A 129 5.75 -2.09 0.31
C VAL A 129 5.57 -3.04 1.49
N GLN A 130 4.87 -4.15 1.24
CA GLN A 130 4.66 -5.19 2.25
C GLN A 130 5.89 -6.09 2.42
N ALA A 131 5.93 -6.78 3.58
CA ALA A 131 6.90 -7.85 3.83
C ALA A 131 6.81 -8.94 2.74
N GLY A 132 7.94 -9.25 2.12
CA GLY A 132 8.09 -10.41 1.26
C GLY A 132 8.18 -11.70 2.06
N THR A 133 8.05 -12.85 1.38
CA THR A 133 8.09 -14.18 2.01
C THR A 133 9.37 -14.45 2.80
N ALA A 134 10.49 -13.78 2.49
CA ALA A 134 11.74 -13.90 3.25
C ALA A 134 11.69 -13.21 4.64
N ALA A 135 10.89 -12.15 4.79
CA ALA A 135 10.76 -11.42 6.05
C ALA A 135 9.83 -12.12 7.07
N GLN A 136 9.08 -13.14 6.65
CA GLN A 136 8.28 -13.97 7.57
C GLN A 136 9.12 -14.89 8.44
N PHE A 137 10.42 -15.03 8.18
CA PHE A 137 11.34 -15.85 8.98
C PHE A 137 12.24 -15.04 9.94
N ALA A 138 12.12 -13.72 9.96
CA ALA A 138 12.83 -12.86 10.91
C ALA A 138 11.88 -12.34 12.00
N SER A 139 11.09 -13.25 12.61
CA SER A 139 10.65 -13.05 13.99
C SER A 139 11.63 -13.81 14.88
N PRO A 140 12.19 -13.19 15.93
CA PRO A 140 12.99 -13.93 16.89
C PRO A 140 12.06 -14.96 17.53
N SER A 141 12.27 -16.23 17.23
CA SER A 141 11.85 -17.30 18.10
C SER A 141 12.48 -17.01 19.45
N VAL A 142 11.68 -16.46 20.37
CA VAL A 142 11.96 -16.47 21.79
C VAL A 142 12.36 -17.90 22.10
N GLY A 143 13.64 -18.06 22.46
CA GLY A 143 14.25 -19.35 22.70
C GLY A 143 13.35 -20.15 23.64
N GLY A 144 12.99 -21.35 23.20
CA GLY A 144 12.41 -22.35 24.08
C GLY A 144 13.38 -22.57 25.22
N ALA A 145 13.09 -21.95 26.36
CA ALA A 145 13.63 -22.38 27.63
C ALA A 145 13.17 -23.82 27.80
N ALA A 146 14.12 -24.74 27.79
CA ALA A 146 13.89 -26.13 28.14
C ALA A 146 13.19 -26.17 29.51
N GLU A 147 11.96 -26.67 29.51
CA GLU A 147 11.20 -26.94 30.73
C GLU A 147 11.95 -28.05 31.51
N PRO A 148 12.34 -27.83 32.79
CA PRO A 148 12.92 -28.90 33.60
C PRO A 148 11.87 -29.99 33.86
N PRO A 149 12.28 -31.25 34.07
CA PRO A 149 11.36 -32.37 34.21
C PRO A 149 10.39 -32.14 35.37
N ARG A 150 9.08 -32.16 35.06
CA ARG A 150 8.01 -32.11 36.06
C ARG A 150 8.13 -33.30 37.01
N SER A 151 8.36 -32.98 38.28
CA SER A 151 8.19 -33.91 39.40
C SER A 151 6.69 -34.21 39.56
N PRO A 152 6.27 -35.43 39.92
CA PRO A 152 4.87 -35.71 40.18
C PRO A 152 4.46 -35.06 41.51
N GLU A 153 3.57 -34.07 41.48
CA GLU A 153 2.93 -33.54 42.69
C GLU A 153 1.88 -34.52 43.22
N PRO A 154 1.81 -34.74 44.56
CA PRO A 154 0.81 -35.58 45.17
C PRO A 154 -0.56 -34.90 45.15
N ASN A 155 -1.58 -35.65 44.71
CA ASN A 155 -2.98 -35.23 44.77
C ASN A 155 -3.39 -34.93 46.22
N LEU A 156 -3.56 -33.66 46.55
CA LEU A 156 -4.25 -33.22 47.76
C LEU A 156 -5.66 -32.76 47.40
N LEU A 157 -6.58 -33.73 47.42
CA LEU A 157 -7.98 -33.45 47.69
C LEU A 157 -8.07 -32.79 49.07
N ALA A 158 -8.64 -31.57 49.12
CA ALA A 158 -9.50 -31.04 50.19
C ALA A 158 -9.24 -29.54 50.46
N SER A 159 -10.13 -28.69 49.98
CA SER A 159 -10.63 -27.58 50.81
C SER A 159 -11.98 -27.14 50.27
N TRP A 160 -12.88 -26.86 51.21
CA TRP A 160 -14.33 -26.76 51.02
C TRP A 160 -14.78 -25.44 51.63
N GLY A 161 -15.71 -24.74 50.97
CA GLY A 161 -16.47 -23.59 51.50
C GLY A 161 -15.68 -22.27 51.61
N VAL A 162 -16.27 -21.07 51.56
CA VAL A 162 -17.67 -20.66 51.76
C VAL A 162 -17.93 -19.33 51.02
N SER A 163 -19.18 -19.17 50.60
CA SER A 163 -19.93 -18.03 50.07
C SER A 163 -19.56 -16.61 50.54
N GLY A 164 -19.88 -15.61 49.69
CA GLY A 164 -20.54 -14.39 50.20
C GLY A 164 -20.20 -13.03 49.56
N ALA A 165 -21.19 -12.52 48.83
CA ALA A 165 -21.60 -11.10 48.71
C ALA A 165 -20.73 -10.07 47.96
N ALA A 166 -21.28 -9.59 46.84
CA ALA A 166 -21.12 -8.21 46.41
C ALA A 166 -22.45 -7.67 45.88
N ILE A 167 -23.21 -6.98 46.74
CA ILE A 167 -24.31 -6.10 46.35
C ILE A 167 -23.91 -4.70 46.79
N ALA A 168 -23.71 -3.80 45.84
CA ALA A 168 -23.73 -2.37 46.07
C ALA A 168 -24.53 -1.72 44.93
N LEU A 169 -25.81 -1.46 45.23
CA LEU A 169 -26.68 -0.56 44.49
C LEU A 169 -26.28 0.88 44.81
N LEU A 170 -26.00 1.69 43.79
CA LEU A 170 -26.18 3.14 43.87
C LEU A 170 -27.03 3.61 42.68
N LEU A 171 -28.30 3.85 42.99
CA LEU A 171 -29.25 4.63 42.21
C LEU A 171 -29.05 6.11 42.54
N VAL A 172 -28.59 6.94 41.59
CA VAL A 172 -28.98 8.37 41.49
C VAL A 172 -28.74 8.83 40.05
N GLY A 173 -29.78 9.27 39.33
CA GLY A 173 -29.60 9.85 37.99
C GLY A 173 -30.89 10.04 37.18
N VAL A 174 -31.87 10.69 37.82
CA VAL A 174 -33.15 11.19 37.30
C VAL A 174 -33.05 11.81 35.89
N PHE A 175 -33.85 11.26 34.97
CA PHE A 175 -34.79 11.97 34.06
C PHE A 175 -34.29 13.26 33.35
N TRP A 176 -33.93 13.12 32.09
CA TRP A 176 -34.08 14.17 31.06
C TRP A 176 -35.00 13.60 29.97
N PHE A 177 -36.30 13.48 30.25
CA PHE A 177 -37.38 14.41 29.89
C PHE A 177 -37.32 14.94 28.44
N ILE A 178 -38.41 14.59 27.74
CA ILE A 178 -39.00 15.17 26.52
C ILE A 178 -38.30 14.95 25.18
N LYS A 179 -38.67 13.81 24.60
CA LYS A 179 -38.87 13.67 23.16
C LYS A 179 -39.94 14.67 22.71
N ARG A 180 -39.56 15.68 21.93
CA ARG A 180 -40.43 16.70 21.31
C ARG A 180 -41.64 16.07 20.61
N LYS A 181 -42.82 16.32 21.15
CA LYS A 181 -44.02 16.70 20.40
C LYS A 181 -44.85 17.63 21.28
#